data_AF-A0A9C6DR25-F1
#
_entry.id   AF-A0A9C6DR25-F1
#
_cell.length_a   1.000
_cell.length_b   1.000
_cell.length_c   1.000
_cell.angle_alpha   90.00
_cell.angle_beta   90.00
_cell.angle_gamma   90.00
#
_symmetry.space_group_name_H-M   'P 1'
#
loop_
_entity.id
_entity.type
_entity.pdbx_description
1 polymer ?
#
loop_
_entity_poly.entity_id
_entity_poly.type
_entity_poly.pdbx_seq_one_letter_code
_entity_poly.pdbx_strand_id
1 'polypeptide(L)'
;MNKKSMLAYKEDRILTTQQLKKLSEHKYQCNNASLLDPWLQPWWNCLVSKTPLWLAPNLITIVGLIVNVVTTLILVGYSPGGITPPPRWTCLLCAFGLFVYQSLDSIDGKQARRTNTSSPLGELFDHGCDSISTVFIALSACISCQLGHYPNWLFFQCFCAIGLFYCAHWQTYVSGTLRFGKIDVTEAQLTIIGIHLISTVFGPEFWLTKIFGNLELWSSISLMTIICGIWSLSYISSVILAGGVGKNGSTVAGTSVLSPSIPLTLVILPAFIIAKKSPENIFSEHASLYIIAFGLVAAKVTNKLVIAHMTKAEMEYLDWSLLGPGLLFLNQYFNCVVPEIWLLWFTLIWATQDLMRYCAQVCLEICAHLHIDLFTIPYPPRTAVTQGTSTNTNSASISSSSDKNGATHHRRASRQTNRKH
;
A
#
# COMPACT_ATOMS: atom_id res chain seq x y z
N MET A 1 23.05 -36.36 -5.92
CA MET A 1 22.31 -35.94 -7.14
C MET A 1 21.93 -34.48 -7.00
N ASN A 2 22.45 -33.64 -7.90
CA ASN A 2 22.27 -32.19 -7.92
C ASN A 2 20.81 -31.80 -8.21
N LYS A 3 20.13 -31.16 -7.27
CA LYS A 3 18.99 -30.28 -7.57
C LYS A 3 19.52 -28.90 -8.02
N LYS A 4 20.12 -28.87 -9.21
CA LYS A 4 20.35 -27.65 -9.98
C LYS A 4 19.68 -27.84 -11.34
N SER A 5 18.40 -27.52 -11.41
CA SER A 5 17.69 -27.19 -12.65
C SER A 5 16.21 -26.98 -12.31
N MET A 6 15.80 -25.71 -12.18
CA MET A 6 14.60 -25.12 -12.81
C MET A 6 14.52 -23.65 -12.37
N LEU A 7 15.40 -22.81 -12.94
CA LEU A 7 15.36 -21.33 -12.96
C LEU A 7 16.76 -20.86 -13.40
N ALA A 8 17.07 -21.08 -14.68
CA ALA A 8 18.27 -20.53 -15.30
C ALA A 8 18.03 -19.04 -15.60
N TYR A 9 18.21 -18.20 -14.58
CA TYR A 9 18.49 -16.75 -14.70
C TYR A 9 19.21 -16.29 -13.42
N LYS A 10 20.45 -16.75 -13.24
CA LYS A 10 21.50 -16.04 -12.48
C LYS A 10 22.23 -15.20 -13.54
N GLU A 11 22.45 -13.90 -13.38
CA GLU A 11 23.63 -13.44 -12.63
C GLU A 11 23.61 -12.00 -12.07
N ASP A 12 22.63 -11.15 -12.36
CA ASP A 12 22.63 -9.78 -11.78
C ASP A 12 21.75 -9.69 -10.54
N ARG A 13 22.38 -9.39 -9.40
CA ARG A 13 21.66 -9.04 -8.16
C ARG A 13 20.88 -7.76 -8.37
N ILE A 14 19.65 -7.69 -7.87
CA ILE A 14 18.86 -6.45 -7.88
C ILE A 14 19.40 -5.49 -6.84
N LEU A 15 19.68 -5.99 -5.62
CA LEU A 15 20.19 -5.18 -4.53
C LEU A 15 21.72 -5.22 -4.49
N THR A 16 22.31 -4.03 -4.49
CA THR A 16 23.74 -3.89 -4.23
C THR A 16 24.08 -4.28 -2.79
N THR A 17 25.33 -4.69 -2.55
CA THR A 17 25.81 -5.00 -1.19
C THR A 17 25.64 -3.82 -0.23
N GLN A 18 25.75 -2.59 -0.73
CA GLN A 18 25.54 -1.38 0.08
C GLN A 18 24.06 -1.19 0.46
N GLN A 19 23.13 -1.45 -0.46
CA GLN A 19 21.70 -1.41 -0.17
C GLN A 19 21.31 -2.48 0.85
N LEU A 20 21.81 -3.71 0.72
CA LEU A 20 21.57 -4.78 1.69
C LEU A 20 22.09 -4.42 3.09
N LYS A 21 23.30 -3.83 3.17
CA LYS A 21 23.84 -3.34 4.45
C LYS A 21 22.94 -2.27 5.07
N LYS A 22 22.56 -1.25 4.31
CA LYS A 22 21.66 -0.19 4.81
C LYS A 22 20.29 -0.73 5.21
N LEU A 23 19.78 -1.73 4.50
CA LEU A 23 18.54 -2.42 4.84
C LEU A 23 18.64 -3.13 6.19
N SER A 24 19.78 -3.76 6.50
CA SER A 24 20.00 -4.39 7.82
C SER A 24 20.03 -3.39 8.98
N GLU A 25 20.36 -2.12 8.70
CA GLU A 25 20.38 -1.02 9.66
C GLU A 25 19.01 -0.33 9.79
N HIS A 26 18.05 -0.66 8.92
CA HIS A 26 16.69 -0.08 8.92
C HIS A 26 15.95 -0.47 10.20
N LYS A 27 15.23 0.52 10.75
CA LYS A 27 14.33 0.31 11.88
C LYS A 27 12.97 0.87 11.51
N TYR A 28 11.96 0.02 11.62
CA TYR A 28 10.58 0.41 11.41
C TYR A 28 10.21 1.58 12.33
N GLN A 29 9.65 2.63 11.75
CA GLN A 29 9.12 3.78 12.46
C GLN A 29 7.80 4.19 11.83
N CYS A 30 6.73 4.15 12.65
CA CYS A 30 5.42 4.62 12.23
C CYS A 30 4.78 5.51 13.29
N ASN A 31 4.02 6.50 12.85
CA ASN A 31 3.10 7.27 13.68
C ASN A 31 1.68 6.94 13.22
N ASN A 32 0.82 6.53 14.14
CA ASN A 32 -0.55 6.14 13.82
C ASN A 32 -1.56 7.05 14.54
N ALA A 33 -2.39 7.74 13.76
CA ALA A 33 -3.48 8.57 14.23
C ALA A 33 -4.86 8.12 13.73
N SER A 34 -4.97 6.89 13.18
CA SER A 34 -6.22 6.34 12.65
C SER A 34 -7.31 6.33 13.72
N LEU A 35 -8.53 6.67 13.30
CA LEU A 35 -9.69 6.78 14.17
C LEU A 35 -10.25 5.41 14.56
N LEU A 36 -10.24 4.46 13.63
CA LEU A 36 -10.88 3.15 13.79
C LEU A 36 -9.93 2.07 14.32
N ASP A 37 -8.61 2.26 14.16
CA ASP A 37 -7.60 1.34 14.69
C ASP A 37 -7.80 0.98 16.17
N PRO A 38 -7.98 1.93 17.11
CA PRO A 38 -8.19 1.61 18.53
C PRO A 38 -9.39 0.69 18.77
N TRP A 39 -10.44 0.78 17.95
CA TRP A 39 -11.66 -0.02 18.07
C TRP A 39 -11.46 -1.44 17.55
N LEU A 40 -10.56 -1.64 16.60
CA LEU A 40 -10.23 -2.95 16.04
C LEU A 40 -9.09 -3.66 16.79
N GLN A 41 -8.32 -2.95 17.62
CA GLN A 41 -7.25 -3.55 18.44
C GLN A 41 -7.71 -4.79 19.24
N PRO A 42 -8.89 -4.81 19.93
CA PRO A 42 -9.34 -6.00 20.65
C PRO A 42 -9.53 -7.21 19.73
N TRP A 43 -10.07 -6.99 18.53
CA TRP A 43 -10.24 -8.03 17.51
C TRP A 43 -8.89 -8.57 17.05
N TRP A 44 -7.97 -7.70 16.64
CA TRP A 44 -6.65 -8.11 16.16
C TRP A 44 -5.80 -8.79 17.24
N ASN A 45 -5.89 -8.34 18.50
CA ASN A 45 -5.20 -8.97 19.61
C ASN A 45 -5.78 -10.35 19.95
N CYS A 46 -7.10 -10.52 19.87
CA CYS A 46 -7.74 -11.82 19.99
C CYS A 46 -7.29 -12.76 18.85
N LEU A 47 -7.32 -12.28 17.61
CA LEU A 47 -6.97 -13.06 16.44
C LEU A 47 -5.50 -13.52 16.49
N VAL A 48 -4.55 -12.59 16.72
CA VAL A 48 -3.13 -12.95 16.80
C VAL A 48 -2.85 -13.91 17.95
N SER A 49 -3.59 -13.84 19.07
CA SER A 49 -3.40 -14.78 20.19
C SER A 49 -3.73 -16.23 19.82
N LYS A 50 -4.68 -16.42 18.88
CA LYS A 50 -5.11 -17.72 18.35
C LYS A 50 -4.28 -18.19 17.16
N THR A 51 -3.52 -17.29 16.53
CA THR A 51 -2.61 -17.64 15.44
C THR A 51 -1.55 -18.63 15.93
N PRO A 52 -1.33 -19.76 15.23
CA PRO A 52 -0.31 -20.74 15.61
C PRO A 52 1.08 -20.12 15.61
N LEU A 53 1.91 -20.47 16.59
CA LEU A 53 3.26 -19.90 16.72
C LEU A 53 4.16 -20.25 15.55
N TRP A 54 3.95 -21.37 14.85
CA TRP A 54 4.74 -21.76 13.67
C TRP A 54 4.43 -20.93 12.42
N LEU A 55 3.31 -20.19 12.41
CA LEU A 55 2.86 -19.47 11.23
C LEU A 55 3.69 -18.20 11.06
N ALA A 56 4.43 -18.13 9.94
CA ALA A 56 5.27 -17.00 9.61
C ALA A 56 4.44 -15.76 9.25
N PRO A 57 4.86 -14.54 9.68
CA PRO A 57 4.17 -13.29 9.34
C PRO A 57 3.93 -13.10 7.84
N ASN A 58 4.96 -13.25 7.00
CA ASN A 58 4.83 -13.07 5.56
C ASN A 58 3.88 -14.09 4.90
N LEU A 59 3.69 -15.26 5.53
CA LEU A 59 2.70 -16.24 5.07
C LEU A 59 1.28 -15.76 5.37
N ILE A 60 1.07 -15.06 6.49
CA ILE A 60 -0.21 -14.41 6.81
C ILE A 60 -0.53 -13.34 5.77
N THR A 61 0.44 -12.46 5.49
CA THR A 61 0.32 -11.38 4.50
C THR A 61 -0.06 -11.91 3.11
N ILE A 62 0.67 -12.90 2.58
CA ILE A 62 0.41 -13.42 1.23
C ILE A 62 -0.92 -14.16 1.13
N VAL A 63 -1.34 -14.86 2.20
CA VAL A 63 -2.66 -15.51 2.26
C VAL A 63 -3.75 -14.45 2.23
N GLY A 64 -3.59 -13.35 2.97
CA GLY A 64 -4.48 -12.19 2.90
C GLY A 64 -4.60 -11.69 1.46
N LEU A 65 -3.46 -11.37 0.82
CA LEU A 65 -3.44 -10.89 -0.56
C LEU A 65 -4.16 -11.83 -1.53
N ILE A 66 -3.89 -13.13 -1.45
CA ILE A 66 -4.53 -14.15 -2.30
C ILE A 66 -6.05 -14.13 -2.13
N VAL A 67 -6.55 -14.06 -0.89
CA VAL A 67 -7.99 -13.99 -0.61
C VAL A 67 -8.60 -12.74 -1.27
N ASN A 68 -7.98 -11.57 -1.10
CA ASN A 68 -8.48 -10.33 -1.70
C ASN A 68 -8.49 -10.38 -3.24
N VAL A 69 -7.40 -10.86 -3.84
CA VAL A 69 -7.27 -10.99 -5.30
C VAL A 69 -8.31 -11.97 -5.85
N VAL A 70 -8.42 -13.17 -5.28
CA VAL A 70 -9.34 -14.20 -5.78
C VAL A 70 -10.80 -13.73 -5.68
N THR A 71 -11.20 -13.17 -4.55
CA THR A 71 -12.58 -12.67 -4.38
C THR A 71 -12.90 -11.54 -5.35
N THR A 72 -11.96 -10.62 -5.59
CA THR A 72 -12.10 -9.56 -6.60
C THR A 72 -12.16 -10.10 -8.02
N LEU A 73 -11.31 -11.08 -8.38
CA LEU A 73 -11.32 -11.67 -9.73
C LEU A 73 -12.62 -12.42 -10.02
N ILE A 74 -13.23 -13.06 -9.02
CA ILE A 74 -14.58 -13.65 -9.16
C ILE A 74 -15.60 -12.56 -9.49
N LEU A 75 -15.58 -11.42 -8.78
CA LEU A 75 -16.46 -10.27 -9.06
C LEU A 75 -16.24 -9.72 -10.48
N VAL A 76 -14.98 -9.54 -10.89
CA VAL A 76 -14.59 -9.11 -12.24
C VAL A 76 -15.09 -10.08 -13.30
N GLY A 77 -15.08 -11.39 -13.04
CA GLY A 77 -15.60 -12.39 -13.97
C GLY A 77 -17.08 -12.23 -14.31
N TYR A 78 -17.89 -11.69 -13.38
CA TYR A 78 -19.31 -11.40 -13.60
C TYR A 78 -19.57 -10.00 -14.17
N SER A 79 -18.71 -9.03 -13.89
CA SER A 79 -18.87 -7.65 -14.37
C SER A 79 -17.52 -7.01 -14.74
N PRO A 80 -16.89 -7.43 -15.85
CA PRO A 80 -15.54 -6.97 -16.22
C PRO A 80 -15.51 -5.50 -16.63
N GLY A 81 -16.61 -4.97 -17.15
CA GLY A 81 -16.76 -3.53 -17.44
C GLY A 81 -17.27 -2.71 -16.26
N GLY A 82 -17.71 -3.35 -15.17
CA GLY A 82 -18.38 -2.65 -14.05
C GLY A 82 -19.72 -2.01 -14.44
N ILE A 83 -20.38 -2.50 -15.49
CA ILE A 83 -21.68 -2.01 -15.99
C ILE A 83 -22.77 -3.00 -15.57
N THR A 84 -22.66 -4.25 -16.03
CA THR A 84 -23.62 -5.32 -15.69
C THR A 84 -23.63 -5.53 -14.17
N PRO A 85 -24.81 -5.60 -13.52
CA PRO A 85 -24.86 -5.82 -12.08
C PRO A 85 -24.29 -7.21 -11.75
N PRO A 86 -23.21 -7.30 -10.94
CA PRO A 86 -22.73 -8.59 -10.50
C PRO A 86 -23.73 -9.26 -9.54
N PRO A 87 -23.76 -10.61 -9.45
CA PRO A 87 -24.59 -11.31 -8.47
C PRO A 87 -24.30 -10.84 -7.04
N ARG A 88 -25.33 -10.61 -6.23
CA ARG A 88 -25.19 -10.09 -4.85
C ARG A 88 -24.22 -10.89 -3.97
N TRP A 89 -24.13 -12.20 -4.17
CA TRP A 89 -23.22 -13.05 -3.40
C TRP A 89 -21.74 -12.76 -3.70
N THR A 90 -21.38 -12.26 -4.89
CA THR A 90 -19.99 -11.88 -5.20
C THR A 90 -19.60 -10.62 -4.45
N CYS A 91 -20.53 -9.66 -4.27
CA CYS A 91 -20.32 -8.50 -3.40
C CYS A 91 -20.12 -8.94 -1.95
N LEU A 92 -20.92 -9.90 -1.45
CA LEU A 92 -20.75 -10.44 -0.10
C LEU A 92 -19.39 -11.13 0.06
N LEU A 93 -18.98 -11.87 -0.97
CA LEU A 93 -17.69 -12.54 -1.00
C LEU A 93 -16.53 -11.52 -0.98
N CYS A 94 -16.64 -10.39 -1.69
CA CYS A 94 -15.67 -9.30 -1.60
C CYS A 94 -15.68 -8.60 -0.24
N ALA A 95 -16.84 -8.37 0.38
CA ALA A 95 -16.92 -7.83 1.74
C ALA A 95 -16.18 -8.73 2.75
N PHE A 96 -16.46 -10.03 2.70
CA PHE A 96 -15.82 -11.02 3.55
C PHE A 96 -14.32 -11.15 3.24
N GLY A 97 -13.95 -11.22 1.95
CA GLY A 97 -12.57 -11.32 1.51
C GLY A 97 -11.72 -10.13 1.95
N LEU A 98 -12.25 -8.91 1.83
CA LEU A 98 -11.58 -7.70 2.29
C LEU A 98 -11.49 -7.62 3.83
N PHE A 99 -12.52 -8.06 4.55
CA PHE A 99 -12.45 -8.16 6.01
C PHE A 99 -11.38 -9.16 6.47
N VAL A 100 -11.27 -10.31 5.80
CA VAL A 100 -10.21 -11.29 6.04
C VAL A 100 -8.84 -10.70 5.71
N TYR A 101 -8.68 -10.07 4.54
CA TYR A 101 -7.46 -9.36 4.15
C TYR A 101 -7.01 -8.39 5.24
N GLN A 102 -7.85 -7.42 5.60
CA GLN A 102 -7.57 -6.43 6.64
C GLN A 102 -7.16 -7.09 7.95
N SER A 103 -7.91 -8.13 8.36
CA SER A 103 -7.65 -8.81 9.63
C SER A 103 -6.29 -9.50 9.64
N LEU A 104 -5.89 -10.12 8.52
CA LEU A 104 -4.61 -10.82 8.39
C LEU A 104 -3.44 -9.84 8.29
N ASP A 105 -3.60 -8.80 7.47
CA ASP A 105 -2.69 -7.67 7.31
C ASP A 105 -2.37 -7.01 8.67
N SER A 106 -3.40 -6.66 9.44
CA SER A 106 -3.22 -6.02 10.76
C SER A 106 -2.56 -6.89 11.83
N ILE A 107 -2.51 -8.22 11.65
CA ILE A 107 -1.89 -9.13 12.62
C ILE A 107 -0.50 -9.62 12.24
N ASP A 108 -0.02 -9.42 11.01
CA ASP A 108 1.26 -9.98 10.60
C ASP A 108 2.45 -9.39 11.40
N GLY A 109 2.47 -8.08 11.62
CA GLY A 109 3.46 -7.40 12.45
C GLY A 109 3.27 -7.70 13.93
N LYS A 110 2.02 -7.94 14.37
CA LYS A 110 1.74 -8.42 15.74
C LYS A 110 2.29 -9.82 15.94
N GLN A 111 2.12 -10.70 14.96
CA GLN A 111 2.68 -12.04 14.96
C GLN A 111 4.21 -11.98 14.95
N ALA A 112 4.81 -11.14 14.11
CA ALA A 112 6.26 -10.96 14.05
C ALA A 112 6.86 -10.55 15.41
N ARG A 113 6.19 -9.67 16.15
CA ARG A 113 6.57 -9.31 17.52
C ARG A 113 6.37 -10.47 18.50
N ARG A 114 5.25 -11.21 18.39
CA ARG A 114 4.94 -12.36 19.25
C ARG A 114 5.94 -13.52 19.07
N THR A 115 6.43 -13.73 17.86
CA THR A 115 7.39 -14.80 17.52
C THR A 115 8.85 -14.34 17.55
N ASN A 116 9.13 -13.06 17.88
CA ASN A 116 10.46 -12.45 17.79
C ASN A 116 11.12 -12.59 16.40
N THR A 117 10.34 -12.43 15.34
CA THR A 117 10.78 -12.53 13.94
C THR A 117 10.55 -11.23 13.15
N SER A 118 10.41 -10.09 13.83
CA SER A 118 10.37 -8.77 13.17
C SER A 118 11.64 -8.53 12.37
N SER A 119 11.49 -8.11 11.10
CA SER A 119 12.60 -7.83 10.21
C SER A 119 12.22 -6.76 9.17
N PRO A 120 13.19 -6.05 8.57
CA PRO A 120 12.93 -5.16 7.43
C PRO A 120 12.27 -5.89 6.25
N LEU A 121 12.56 -7.18 6.06
CA LEU A 121 11.90 -7.98 5.02
C LEU A 121 10.38 -8.06 5.24
N GLY A 122 9.93 -8.21 6.48
CA GLY A 122 8.50 -8.29 6.79
C GLY A 122 7.75 -7.01 6.43
N GLU A 123 8.29 -5.86 6.81
CA GLU A 123 7.76 -4.54 6.44
C GLU A 123 7.73 -4.34 4.92
N LEU A 124 8.81 -4.72 4.22
CA LEU A 124 8.85 -4.65 2.77
C LEU A 124 7.79 -5.55 2.11
N PHE A 125 7.62 -6.76 2.64
CA PHE A 125 6.70 -7.75 2.10
C PHE A 125 5.24 -7.32 2.29
N ASP A 126 4.92 -6.80 3.47
CA ASP A 126 3.62 -6.21 3.84
C ASP A 126 3.23 -5.08 2.87
N HIS A 127 3.99 -3.99 2.85
CA HIS A 127 3.72 -2.85 1.98
C HIS A 127 3.77 -3.20 0.48
N GLY A 128 4.58 -4.20 0.12
CA GLY A 128 4.63 -4.74 -1.23
C GLY A 128 3.36 -5.49 -1.64
N CYS A 129 2.69 -6.15 -0.70
CA CYS A 129 1.40 -6.79 -0.90
C CYS A 129 0.26 -5.76 -0.91
N ASP A 130 0.31 -4.77 -0.02
CA ASP A 130 -0.65 -3.67 0.03
C ASP A 130 -0.76 -2.89 -1.28
N SER A 131 0.38 -2.66 -1.96
CA SER A 131 0.40 -1.96 -3.24
C SER A 131 -0.39 -2.70 -4.33
N ILE A 132 -0.30 -4.03 -4.34
CA ILE A 132 -1.08 -4.90 -5.22
C ILE A 132 -2.55 -4.91 -4.78
N SER A 133 -2.79 -5.12 -3.48
CA SER A 133 -4.12 -5.21 -2.89
C SER A 133 -4.96 -3.97 -3.18
N THR A 134 -4.34 -2.78 -3.12
CA THR A 134 -4.97 -1.48 -3.41
C THR A 134 -5.63 -1.45 -4.79
N VAL A 135 -5.00 -2.06 -5.82
CA VAL A 135 -5.55 -2.14 -7.18
C VAL A 135 -6.88 -2.91 -7.19
N PHE A 136 -6.88 -4.09 -6.57
CA PHE A 136 -8.06 -4.97 -6.54
C PHE A 136 -9.16 -4.41 -5.64
N ILE A 137 -8.82 -3.85 -4.49
CA ILE A 137 -9.76 -3.20 -3.57
C ILE A 137 -10.49 -2.05 -4.28
N ALA A 138 -9.74 -1.15 -4.93
CA ALA A 138 -10.32 -0.01 -5.62
C ALA A 138 -11.22 -0.44 -6.80
N LEU A 139 -10.77 -1.41 -7.60
CA LEU A 139 -11.55 -1.96 -8.70
C LEU A 139 -12.84 -2.63 -8.22
N SER A 140 -12.75 -3.45 -7.16
CA SER A 140 -13.92 -4.15 -6.60
C SER A 140 -15.00 -3.16 -6.12
N ALA A 141 -14.59 -2.07 -5.46
CA ALA A 141 -15.52 -1.03 -5.00
C ALA A 141 -16.22 -0.36 -6.19
N CYS A 142 -15.48 -0.05 -7.25
CA CYS A 142 -16.04 0.54 -8.46
C CYS A 142 -17.06 -0.37 -9.15
N ILE A 143 -16.77 -1.68 -9.24
CA ILE A 143 -17.69 -2.67 -9.82
C ILE A 143 -18.95 -2.82 -8.96
N SER A 144 -18.81 -2.89 -7.63
CA SER A 144 -19.96 -2.99 -6.71
C SER A 144 -20.88 -1.76 -6.76
N CYS A 145 -20.36 -0.61 -7.17
CA CYS A 145 -21.11 0.63 -7.41
C CYS A 145 -21.53 0.85 -8.87
N GLN A 146 -21.28 -0.11 -9.76
CA GLN A 146 -21.50 -0.01 -11.20
C GLN A 146 -20.91 1.25 -11.87
N LEU A 147 -19.73 1.68 -11.41
CA LEU A 147 -19.06 2.88 -11.96
C LEU A 147 -18.60 2.70 -13.42
N GLY A 148 -18.76 1.53 -14.03
CA GLY A 148 -18.55 1.33 -15.47
C GLY A 148 -19.47 2.18 -16.34
N HIS A 149 -20.64 2.58 -15.84
CA HIS A 149 -21.49 3.59 -16.49
C HIS A 149 -20.81 4.98 -16.57
N TYR A 150 -19.79 5.20 -15.75
CA TYR A 150 -19.06 6.45 -15.60
C TYR A 150 -17.54 6.19 -15.72
N PRO A 151 -17.04 5.81 -16.91
CA PRO A 151 -15.67 5.34 -17.08
C PRO A 151 -14.62 6.34 -16.58
N ASN A 152 -14.85 7.65 -16.74
CA ASN A 152 -13.96 8.68 -16.21
C ASN A 152 -13.85 8.64 -14.68
N TRP A 153 -14.96 8.38 -13.98
CA TRP A 153 -14.96 8.24 -12.53
C TRP A 153 -14.36 6.91 -12.09
N LEU A 154 -14.64 5.82 -12.80
CA LEU A 154 -14.00 4.52 -12.57
C LEU A 154 -12.46 4.64 -12.67
N PHE A 155 -11.96 5.31 -13.73
CA PHE A 155 -10.55 5.62 -13.90
C PHE A 155 -10.02 6.46 -12.72
N PHE A 156 -10.65 7.60 -12.46
CA PHE A 156 -10.22 8.52 -11.42
C PHE A 156 -10.15 7.84 -10.05
N GLN A 157 -11.20 7.11 -9.65
CA GLN A 157 -11.26 6.44 -8.35
C GLN A 157 -10.12 5.43 -8.19
N CYS A 158 -9.88 4.57 -9.19
CA CYS A 158 -8.84 3.54 -9.12
C CYS A 158 -7.43 4.15 -9.09
N PHE A 159 -7.13 5.07 -10.00
CA PHE A 159 -5.80 5.71 -10.03
C PHE A 159 -5.58 6.71 -8.89
N CYS A 160 -6.64 7.29 -8.32
CA CYS A 160 -6.56 8.09 -7.10
C CYS A 160 -6.17 7.22 -5.90
N ALA A 161 -6.81 6.06 -5.71
CA ALA A 161 -6.46 5.13 -4.63
C ALA A 161 -4.99 4.68 -4.73
N ILE A 162 -4.56 4.25 -5.93
CA ILE A 162 -3.16 3.88 -6.22
C ILE A 162 -2.21 5.05 -5.96
N GLY A 163 -2.55 6.25 -6.44
CA GLY A 163 -1.74 7.45 -6.26
C GLY A 163 -1.61 7.89 -4.81
N LEU A 164 -2.70 7.82 -4.02
CA LEU A 164 -2.69 8.12 -2.59
C LEU A 164 -1.78 7.15 -1.83
N PHE A 165 -1.87 5.85 -2.12
CA PHE A 165 -1.02 4.83 -1.51
C PHE A 165 0.47 5.05 -1.83
N TYR A 166 0.78 5.38 -3.08
CA TYR A 166 2.14 5.76 -3.49
C TYR A 166 2.61 7.03 -2.74
N CYS A 167 1.76 8.05 -2.63
CA CYS A 167 2.05 9.30 -1.96
C CYS A 167 2.35 9.11 -0.46
N ALA A 168 1.70 8.16 0.22
CA ALA A 168 2.03 7.80 1.60
C ALA A 168 3.47 7.25 1.72
N HIS A 169 3.90 6.45 0.76
CA HIS A 169 5.27 5.95 0.67
C HIS A 169 6.28 7.01 0.24
N TRP A 170 5.87 7.95 -0.60
CA TRP A 170 6.67 9.13 -0.94
C TRP A 170 6.93 9.98 0.31
N GLN A 171 5.90 10.30 1.09
CA GLN A 171 6.08 10.97 2.38
C GLN A 171 7.06 10.23 3.28
N THR A 172 7.00 8.90 3.30
CA THR A 172 7.90 8.06 4.09
C THR A 172 9.34 8.14 3.58
N TYR A 173 9.56 8.11 2.26
CA TYR A 173 10.87 8.31 1.64
C TYR A 173 11.46 9.71 1.92
N VAL A 174 10.62 10.73 2.14
CA VAL A 174 11.08 12.07 2.51
C VAL A 174 11.37 12.17 4.01
N SER A 175 10.43 11.74 4.85
CA SER A 175 10.45 11.97 6.30
C SER A 175 11.10 10.87 7.12
N GLY A 176 11.36 9.69 6.53
CA GLY A 176 11.92 8.51 7.21
C GLY A 176 10.96 7.82 8.19
N THR A 177 9.69 8.22 8.22
CA THR A 177 8.67 7.64 9.11
C THR A 177 7.35 7.53 8.37
N LEU A 178 6.71 6.37 8.45
CA LEU A 178 5.37 6.18 7.90
C LEU A 178 4.35 6.84 8.83
N ARG A 179 3.54 7.77 8.32
CA ARG A 179 2.58 8.53 9.14
C ARG A 179 1.19 8.26 8.63
N PHE A 180 0.41 7.56 9.45
CA PHE A 180 -1.01 7.34 9.20
C PHE A 180 -1.82 8.50 9.75
N GLY A 181 -2.67 9.07 8.90
CA GLY A 181 -3.61 10.13 9.24
C GLY A 181 -4.80 9.62 10.04
N LYS A 182 -5.78 10.51 10.27
CA LYS A 182 -7.03 10.17 10.95
C LYS A 182 -7.97 9.34 10.08
N ILE A 183 -8.00 9.64 8.78
CA ILE A 183 -8.70 8.86 7.77
C ILE A 183 -7.61 8.28 6.90
N ASP A 184 -7.39 6.98 7.03
CA ASP A 184 -6.32 6.27 6.35
C ASP A 184 -6.81 4.89 5.88
N VAL A 185 -5.88 3.96 5.65
CA VAL A 185 -6.15 2.62 5.10
C VAL A 185 -7.30 1.90 5.81
N THR A 186 -7.33 1.89 7.15
CA THR A 186 -8.37 1.19 7.93
C THR A 186 -9.78 1.75 7.66
N GLU A 187 -9.94 3.08 7.72
CA GLU A 187 -11.22 3.73 7.43
C GLU A 187 -11.67 3.48 5.99
N ALA A 188 -10.73 3.56 5.04
CA ALA A 188 -11.01 3.31 3.62
C ALA A 188 -11.46 1.86 3.39
N GLN A 189 -10.76 0.88 3.97
CA GLN A 189 -11.12 -0.54 3.84
C GLN A 189 -12.48 -0.85 4.48
N LEU A 190 -12.77 -0.35 5.68
CA LEU A 190 -14.09 -0.53 6.32
C LEU A 190 -15.21 0.13 5.52
N THR A 191 -14.94 1.29 4.91
CA THR A 191 -15.89 1.95 4.02
C THR A 191 -16.20 1.09 2.80
N ILE A 192 -15.18 0.49 2.19
CA ILE A 192 -15.34 -0.39 1.03
C ILE A 192 -16.04 -1.71 1.41
N ILE A 193 -15.76 -2.27 2.58
CA ILE A 193 -16.55 -3.38 3.15
C ILE A 193 -18.02 -2.97 3.25
N GLY A 194 -18.31 -1.77 3.77
CA GLY A 194 -19.66 -1.21 3.82
C GLY A 194 -20.32 -1.10 2.44
N ILE A 195 -19.59 -0.60 1.43
CA ILE A 195 -20.08 -0.54 0.04
C ILE A 195 -20.49 -1.93 -0.45
N HIS A 196 -19.63 -2.93 -0.27
CA HIS A 196 -19.91 -4.31 -0.68
C HIS A 196 -21.12 -4.90 0.05
N LEU A 197 -21.29 -4.62 1.35
CA LEU A 197 -22.45 -5.07 2.13
C LEU A 197 -23.74 -4.39 1.67
N ILE A 198 -23.71 -3.10 1.34
CA ILE A 198 -24.86 -2.38 0.77
C ILE A 198 -25.25 -2.99 -0.58
N SER A 199 -24.28 -3.21 -1.49
CA SER A 199 -24.51 -3.87 -2.78
C SER A 199 -25.04 -5.31 -2.61
N THR A 200 -24.67 -6.00 -1.53
CA THR A 200 -25.19 -7.33 -1.21
C THR A 200 -26.67 -7.28 -0.83
N VAL A 201 -27.04 -6.37 0.07
CA VAL A 201 -28.40 -6.30 0.63
C VAL A 201 -29.39 -5.74 -0.40
N PHE A 202 -29.03 -4.64 -1.06
CA PHE A 202 -29.94 -3.89 -1.94
C PHE A 202 -29.74 -4.21 -3.43
N GLY A 203 -28.62 -4.84 -3.80
CA GLY A 203 -28.20 -4.99 -5.20
C GLY A 203 -27.23 -3.88 -5.62
N PRO A 204 -26.27 -4.16 -6.55
CA PRO A 204 -25.40 -3.13 -7.11
C PRO A 204 -26.15 -1.95 -7.75
N GLU A 205 -27.33 -2.20 -8.32
CA GLU A 205 -28.18 -1.18 -8.95
C GLU A 205 -28.67 -0.12 -7.96
N PHE A 206 -28.63 -0.41 -6.66
CA PHE A 206 -28.95 0.55 -5.61
C PHE A 206 -28.15 1.84 -5.75
N TRP A 207 -26.89 1.76 -6.18
CA TRP A 207 -26.01 2.91 -6.36
C TRP A 207 -26.43 3.83 -7.52
N LEU A 208 -27.22 3.33 -8.46
CA LEU A 208 -27.79 4.10 -9.57
C LEU A 208 -29.13 4.76 -9.19
N THR A 209 -29.59 4.59 -7.95
CA THR A 209 -30.83 5.23 -7.46
C THR A 209 -30.68 6.74 -7.43
N LYS A 210 -31.63 7.46 -8.04
CA LYS A 210 -31.67 8.93 -8.01
C LYS A 210 -32.04 9.45 -6.62
N ILE A 211 -31.26 10.39 -6.11
CA ILE A 211 -31.47 11.03 -4.80
C ILE A 211 -32.00 12.46 -4.92
N PHE A 212 -31.29 13.32 -5.65
CA PHE A 212 -31.61 14.76 -5.81
C PHE A 212 -31.52 15.14 -7.28
N GLY A 213 -32.68 15.28 -7.92
CA GLY A 213 -32.75 15.52 -9.37
C GLY A 213 -32.17 14.34 -10.15
N ASN A 214 -31.11 14.60 -10.93
CA ASN A 214 -30.39 13.58 -11.70
C ASN A 214 -29.12 13.05 -11.00
N LEU A 215 -28.88 13.41 -9.75
CA LEU A 215 -27.77 12.84 -8.97
C LEU A 215 -28.15 11.44 -8.49
N GLU A 216 -27.30 10.48 -8.81
CA GLU A 216 -27.41 9.10 -8.36
C GLU A 216 -26.61 8.88 -7.07
N LEU A 217 -26.96 7.85 -6.31
CA LEU A 217 -26.41 7.61 -4.98
C LEU A 217 -24.87 7.41 -4.99
N TRP A 218 -24.30 6.80 -6.03
CA TRP A 218 -22.84 6.62 -6.15
C TRP A 218 -22.07 7.95 -6.05
N SER A 219 -22.68 9.06 -6.46
CA SER A 219 -22.05 10.40 -6.42
C SER A 219 -21.70 10.84 -4.99
N SER A 220 -22.41 10.33 -3.98
CA SER A 220 -22.07 10.57 -2.56
C SER A 220 -20.74 9.94 -2.17
N ILE A 221 -20.44 8.75 -2.69
CA ILE A 221 -19.15 8.06 -2.49
C ILE A 221 -18.04 8.83 -3.19
N SER A 222 -18.28 9.31 -4.42
CA SER A 222 -17.30 10.15 -5.13
C SER A 222 -17.01 11.46 -4.40
N LEU A 223 -18.02 12.13 -3.87
CA LEU A 223 -17.83 13.34 -3.06
C LEU A 223 -16.97 13.05 -1.82
N MET A 224 -17.26 11.95 -1.13
CA MET A 224 -16.47 11.52 0.02
C MET A 224 -15.02 11.19 -0.38
N THR A 225 -14.78 10.48 -1.49
CA THR A 225 -13.43 10.23 -2.01
C THR A 225 -12.68 11.54 -2.27
N ILE A 226 -13.33 12.52 -2.90
CA ILE A 226 -12.69 13.81 -3.21
C ILE A 226 -12.32 14.53 -1.91
N ILE A 227 -13.24 14.63 -0.95
CA ILE A 227 -12.99 15.33 0.32
C ILE A 227 -11.86 14.64 1.09
N CYS A 228 -11.94 13.32 1.28
CA CYS A 228 -10.93 12.56 2.03
C CYS A 228 -9.59 12.51 1.29
N GLY A 229 -9.61 12.39 -0.03
CA GLY A 229 -8.42 12.39 -0.88
C GLY A 229 -7.70 13.73 -0.86
N ILE A 230 -8.42 14.85 -0.98
CA ILE A 230 -7.84 16.20 -0.85
C ILE A 230 -7.26 16.39 0.56
N TRP A 231 -7.98 15.97 1.60
CA TRP A 231 -7.50 16.04 2.97
C TRP A 231 -6.18 15.26 3.15
N SER A 232 -6.14 14.02 2.70
CA SER A 232 -4.96 13.15 2.77
C SER A 232 -3.79 13.71 1.96
N LEU A 233 -4.02 14.12 0.70
CA LEU A 233 -2.98 14.75 -0.12
C LEU A 233 -2.47 16.05 0.49
N SER A 234 -3.33 16.87 1.09
CA SER A 234 -2.91 18.12 1.72
C SER A 234 -1.99 17.85 2.92
N TYR A 235 -2.33 16.85 3.73
CA TYR A 235 -1.48 16.41 4.84
C TYR A 235 -0.13 15.88 4.34
N ILE A 236 -0.14 14.92 3.41
CA ILE A 236 1.07 14.36 2.79
C ILE A 236 1.94 15.46 2.18
N SER A 237 1.33 16.37 1.41
CA SER A 237 2.04 17.48 0.76
C SER A 237 2.68 18.40 1.77
N SER A 238 2.00 18.68 2.89
CA SER A 238 2.57 19.51 3.96
C SER A 238 3.83 18.89 4.57
N VAL A 239 3.89 17.56 4.70
CA VAL A 239 5.06 16.84 5.20
C VAL A 239 6.19 16.83 4.17
N ILE A 240 5.87 16.59 2.89
CA ILE A 240 6.87 16.60 1.81
C ILE A 240 7.52 17.99 1.66
N LEU A 241 6.71 19.05 1.70
CA LEU A 241 7.17 20.43 1.51
C LEU A 241 7.88 21.01 2.74
N ALA A 242 7.71 20.42 3.92
CA ALA A 242 8.46 20.80 5.12
C ALA A 242 9.95 20.41 5.04
N GLY A 243 10.34 19.58 4.06
CA GLY A 243 11.68 19.07 3.90
C GLY A 243 11.86 17.68 4.53
N GLY A 244 12.78 16.91 3.97
CA GLY A 244 13.09 15.56 4.44
C GLY A 244 14.22 15.50 5.46
N VAL A 245 14.49 14.29 5.94
CA VAL A 245 15.52 14.00 6.97
C VAL A 245 16.94 13.90 6.41
N GLY A 246 17.10 14.02 5.08
CA GLY A 246 18.37 14.00 4.40
C GLY A 246 19.16 15.31 4.53
N LYS A 247 20.37 15.31 3.96
CA LYS A 247 21.24 16.49 3.93
C LYS A 247 20.51 17.67 3.27
N ASN A 248 20.53 18.86 3.87
CA ASN A 248 19.87 20.05 3.36
C ASN A 248 18.35 19.91 3.14
N GLY A 249 17.67 19.06 3.94
CA GLY A 249 16.22 18.85 3.80
C GLY A 249 15.83 17.95 2.62
N SER A 250 16.77 17.16 2.10
CA SER A 250 16.54 16.17 1.04
C SER A 250 15.86 14.90 1.57
N THR A 251 15.54 13.96 0.67
CA THR A 251 15.00 12.64 1.01
C THR A 251 15.99 11.79 1.83
N VAL A 252 15.55 10.63 2.33
CA VAL A 252 16.46 9.69 3.03
C VAL A 252 17.67 9.27 2.19
N ALA A 253 17.59 9.35 0.87
CA ALA A 253 18.69 9.02 -0.05
C ALA A 253 19.55 10.22 -0.46
N GLY A 254 19.19 11.45 -0.06
CA GLY A 254 19.87 12.67 -0.48
C GLY A 254 19.36 13.28 -1.78
N THR A 255 18.24 12.79 -2.33
CA THR A 255 17.64 13.32 -3.55
C THR A 255 16.64 14.45 -3.27
N SER A 256 16.20 15.16 -4.31
CA SER A 256 15.09 16.12 -4.19
C SER A 256 13.86 15.47 -3.58
N VAL A 257 13.17 16.18 -2.66
CA VAL A 257 11.90 15.72 -2.09
C VAL A 257 10.81 15.54 -3.15
N LEU A 258 10.98 16.12 -4.35
CA LEU A 258 10.07 15.95 -5.47
C LEU A 258 10.47 14.83 -6.44
N SER A 259 11.62 14.18 -6.27
CA SER A 259 12.10 13.15 -7.21
C SER A 259 11.12 11.97 -7.39
N PRO A 260 10.36 11.52 -6.38
CA PRO A 260 9.38 10.44 -6.57
C PRO A 260 8.18 10.82 -7.46
N SER A 261 7.98 12.10 -7.79
CA SER A 261 6.91 12.52 -8.71
C SER A 261 7.11 12.01 -10.14
N ILE A 262 8.37 11.88 -10.59
CA ILE A 262 8.74 11.47 -11.94
C ILE A 262 8.22 10.05 -12.25
N PRO A 263 8.61 9.01 -11.49
CA PRO A 263 8.16 7.63 -11.75
C PRO A 263 6.65 7.45 -11.57
N LEU A 264 6.00 8.17 -10.64
CA LEU A 264 4.54 8.17 -10.56
C LEU A 264 3.90 8.72 -11.84
N THR A 265 4.42 9.84 -12.33
CA THR A 265 3.94 10.49 -13.56
C THR A 265 4.17 9.59 -14.78
N LEU A 266 5.31 8.88 -14.85
CA LEU A 266 5.61 7.92 -15.92
C LEU A 266 4.63 6.75 -16.00
N VAL A 267 3.86 6.48 -14.94
CA VAL A 267 2.80 5.46 -14.96
C VAL A 267 1.43 6.09 -15.21
N ILE A 268 1.05 7.09 -14.42
CA ILE A 268 -0.31 7.66 -14.44
C ILE A 268 -0.57 8.45 -15.73
N LEU A 269 0.40 9.23 -16.20
CA LEU A 269 0.20 10.08 -17.37
C LEU A 269 0.03 9.24 -18.65
N PRO A 270 0.87 8.23 -18.94
CA PRO A 270 0.60 7.32 -20.06
C PRO A 270 -0.73 6.58 -19.92
N ALA A 271 -1.09 6.11 -18.72
CA ALA A 271 -2.41 5.48 -18.51
C ALA A 271 -3.55 6.43 -18.91
N PHE A 272 -3.50 7.69 -18.47
CA PHE A 272 -4.52 8.67 -18.85
C PHE A 272 -4.54 8.96 -20.35
N ILE A 273 -3.37 9.19 -20.96
CA ILE A 273 -3.27 9.50 -22.39
C ILE A 273 -3.77 8.33 -23.23
N ILE A 274 -3.36 7.10 -22.90
CA ILE A 274 -3.75 5.88 -23.61
C ILE A 274 -5.26 5.68 -23.52
N ALA A 275 -5.84 5.83 -22.33
CA ALA A 275 -7.28 5.71 -22.15
C ALA A 275 -8.07 6.77 -22.95
N LYS A 276 -7.51 7.98 -23.13
CA LYS A 276 -8.19 9.09 -23.83
C LYS A 276 -8.00 9.13 -25.33
N LYS A 277 -6.86 8.64 -25.84
CA LYS A 277 -6.53 8.67 -27.27
C LYS A 277 -6.83 7.37 -28.00
N SER A 278 -7.19 6.30 -27.29
CA SER A 278 -7.52 5.00 -27.88
C SER A 278 -8.69 5.12 -28.87
N PRO A 279 -8.48 4.81 -30.17
CA PRO A 279 -9.58 4.76 -31.14
C PRO A 279 -10.53 3.58 -30.88
N GLU A 280 -10.05 2.50 -30.26
CA GLU A 280 -10.87 1.33 -29.89
C GLU A 280 -11.62 1.51 -28.55
N ASN A 281 -11.50 2.69 -27.90
CA ASN A 281 -12.00 2.94 -26.55
C ASN A 281 -11.58 1.85 -25.55
N ILE A 282 -10.32 1.39 -25.63
CA ILE A 282 -9.80 0.21 -24.95
C ILE A 282 -10.09 0.19 -23.44
N PHE A 283 -10.06 1.36 -22.80
CA PHE A 283 -10.36 1.48 -21.38
C PHE A 283 -11.85 1.27 -21.08
N SER A 284 -12.76 1.80 -21.88
CA SER A 284 -14.20 1.62 -21.67
C SER A 284 -14.63 0.17 -21.96
N GLU A 285 -14.07 -0.43 -23.01
CA GLU A 285 -14.39 -1.81 -23.43
C GLU A 285 -13.76 -2.87 -22.52
N HIS A 286 -12.57 -2.59 -21.96
CA HIS A 286 -11.79 -3.55 -21.17
C HIS A 286 -11.34 -2.98 -19.81
N ALA A 287 -12.24 -2.28 -19.12
CA ALA A 287 -11.95 -1.49 -17.93
C ALA A 287 -11.19 -2.24 -16.82
N SER A 288 -11.66 -3.41 -16.39
CA SER A 288 -10.98 -4.20 -15.35
C SER A 288 -9.58 -4.66 -15.78
N LEU A 289 -9.45 -5.16 -17.02
CA LEU A 289 -8.17 -5.58 -17.57
C LEU A 289 -7.19 -4.41 -17.61
N TYR A 290 -7.67 -3.24 -18.04
CA TYR A 290 -6.90 -2.00 -18.09
C TYR A 290 -6.39 -1.57 -16.72
N ILE A 291 -7.29 -1.51 -15.73
CA ILE A 291 -6.96 -1.10 -14.36
C ILE A 291 -5.98 -2.07 -13.71
N ILE A 292 -6.16 -3.38 -13.88
CA ILE A 292 -5.23 -4.37 -13.33
C ILE A 292 -3.86 -4.24 -14.01
N ALA A 293 -3.81 -4.13 -15.34
CA ALA A 293 -2.55 -4.04 -16.08
C ALA A 293 -1.70 -2.82 -15.64
N PHE A 294 -2.27 -1.62 -15.68
CA PHE A 294 -1.57 -0.39 -15.27
C PHE A 294 -1.41 -0.30 -13.75
N GLY A 295 -2.35 -0.86 -12.98
CA GLY A 295 -2.27 -0.92 -11.53
C GLY A 295 -1.09 -1.78 -11.05
N LEU A 296 -0.80 -2.91 -11.70
CA LEU A 296 0.36 -3.74 -11.36
C LEU A 296 1.69 -3.05 -11.72
N VAL A 297 1.73 -2.26 -12.79
CA VAL A 297 2.88 -1.39 -13.09
C VAL A 297 3.08 -0.37 -11.95
N ALA A 298 2.01 0.29 -11.51
CA ALA A 298 2.06 1.23 -10.39
C ALA A 298 2.43 0.56 -9.05
N ALA A 299 1.96 -0.66 -8.81
CA ALA A 299 2.32 -1.45 -7.63
C ALA A 299 3.83 -1.76 -7.63
N LYS A 300 4.41 -2.15 -8.78
CA LYS A 300 5.86 -2.35 -8.89
C LYS A 300 6.64 -1.07 -8.61
N VAL A 301 6.22 0.06 -9.17
CA VAL A 301 6.86 1.37 -8.92
C VAL A 301 6.77 1.76 -7.44
N THR A 302 5.65 1.46 -6.78
CA THR A 302 5.51 1.63 -5.32
C THR A 302 6.49 0.74 -4.56
N ASN A 303 6.62 -0.54 -4.94
CA ASN A 303 7.55 -1.47 -4.29
C ASN A 303 9.02 -0.99 -4.40
N LYS A 304 9.41 -0.43 -5.56
CA LYS A 304 10.74 0.19 -5.73
C LYS A 304 10.92 1.37 -4.77
N LEU A 305 9.88 2.17 -4.53
CA LEU A 305 9.94 3.30 -3.59
C LEU A 305 10.08 2.84 -2.13
N VAL A 306 9.37 1.80 -1.72
CA VAL A 306 9.53 1.18 -0.39
C VAL A 306 10.98 0.73 -0.20
N ILE A 307 11.55 0.04 -1.19
CA ILE A 307 12.93 -0.45 -1.14
C ILE A 307 13.92 0.71 -1.12
N ALA A 308 13.71 1.74 -1.95
CA ALA A 308 14.55 2.94 -1.97
C ALA A 308 14.58 3.63 -0.59
N HIS A 309 13.44 3.70 0.08
CA HIS A 309 13.34 4.20 1.45
C HIS A 309 14.16 3.36 2.43
N MET A 310 13.88 2.06 2.52
CA MET A 310 14.51 1.16 3.50
C MET A 310 16.01 0.99 3.28
N THR A 311 16.45 1.06 2.02
CA THR A 311 17.87 0.97 1.64
C THR A 311 18.56 2.33 1.59
N LYS A 312 17.84 3.43 1.85
CA LYS A 312 18.32 4.83 1.70
C LYS A 312 19.10 5.02 0.40
N ALA A 313 18.51 4.59 -0.70
CA ALA A 313 19.08 4.62 -2.04
C ALA A 313 18.18 5.42 -2.97
N GLU A 314 18.77 5.99 -4.01
CA GLU A 314 18.00 6.69 -5.03
C GLU A 314 17.11 5.72 -5.80
N MET A 315 15.99 6.20 -6.28
CA MET A 315 15.06 5.39 -7.07
C MET A 315 15.38 5.49 -8.56
N GLU A 316 15.49 4.34 -9.22
CA GLU A 316 15.58 4.28 -10.68
C GLU A 316 14.24 4.67 -11.31
N TYR A 317 14.25 5.63 -12.23
CA TYR A 317 13.04 6.15 -12.86
C TYR A 317 12.47 5.25 -13.95
N LEU A 318 13.33 4.66 -14.77
CA LEU A 318 12.92 3.73 -15.81
C LEU A 318 12.86 2.32 -15.25
N ASP A 319 11.84 1.58 -15.66
CA ASP A 319 11.61 0.22 -15.21
C ASP A 319 11.02 -0.61 -16.35
N TRP A 320 11.36 -1.90 -16.39
CA TRP A 320 10.87 -2.82 -17.41
C TRP A 320 9.36 -2.98 -17.41
N SER A 321 8.67 -2.74 -16.29
CA SER A 321 7.20 -2.72 -16.24
C SER A 321 6.57 -1.66 -17.14
N LEU A 322 7.32 -0.60 -17.51
CA LEU A 322 6.86 0.43 -18.45
C LEU A 322 6.88 0.00 -19.92
N LEU A 323 7.42 -1.19 -20.24
CA LEU A 323 7.48 -1.68 -21.62
C LEU A 323 6.09 -1.81 -22.24
N GLY A 324 5.14 -2.44 -21.54
CA GLY A 324 3.75 -2.59 -22.01
C GLY A 324 3.06 -1.24 -22.29
N PRO A 325 2.98 -0.34 -21.30
CA PRO A 325 2.47 1.02 -21.49
C PRO A 325 3.18 1.78 -22.62
N GLY A 326 4.50 1.66 -22.73
CA GLY A 326 5.29 2.28 -23.80
C GLY A 326 4.90 1.77 -25.19
N LEU A 327 4.73 0.46 -25.35
CA LEU A 327 4.27 -0.14 -26.60
C LEU A 327 2.84 0.28 -26.96
N LEU A 328 1.93 0.34 -25.98
CA LEU A 328 0.56 0.85 -26.19
C LEU A 328 0.58 2.31 -26.67
N PHE A 329 1.36 3.16 -26.00
CA PHE A 329 1.50 4.57 -26.37
C PHE A 329 2.06 4.73 -27.79
N LEU A 330 3.13 3.98 -28.13
CA LEU A 330 3.72 4.00 -29.47
C LEU A 330 2.75 3.46 -30.52
N ASN A 331 2.02 2.39 -30.23
CA ASN A 331 1.05 1.83 -31.15
C ASN A 331 -0.05 2.82 -31.49
N GLN A 332 -0.58 3.56 -30.50
CA GLN A 332 -1.54 4.63 -30.73
C GLN A 332 -0.97 5.77 -31.59
N TYR A 333 0.29 6.13 -31.38
CA TYR A 333 0.97 7.14 -32.18
C TYR A 333 1.07 6.74 -33.67
N PHE A 334 1.26 5.44 -33.95
CA PHE A 334 1.32 4.89 -35.30
C PHE A 334 -0.04 4.38 -35.83
N ASN A 335 -1.16 4.96 -35.38
CA ASN A 335 -2.51 4.62 -35.83
C ASN A 335 -2.91 3.15 -35.58
N CYS A 336 -2.48 2.57 -34.46
CA CYS A 336 -2.87 1.24 -33.99
C CYS A 336 -2.62 0.11 -35.00
N VAL A 337 -1.36 -0.04 -35.43
CA VAL A 337 -0.92 -1.13 -36.34
C VAL A 337 -1.24 -2.51 -35.76
N VAL A 338 -1.15 -2.65 -34.44
CA VAL A 338 -1.55 -3.85 -33.68
C VAL A 338 -2.84 -3.55 -32.94
N PRO A 339 -3.84 -4.45 -32.91
CA PRO A 339 -5.05 -4.24 -32.11
C PRO A 339 -4.70 -4.01 -30.64
N GLU A 340 -5.28 -2.98 -30.03
CA GLU A 340 -4.78 -2.48 -28.75
C GLU A 340 -4.98 -3.51 -27.62
N ILE A 341 -6.02 -4.33 -27.72
CA ILE A 341 -6.31 -5.42 -26.78
C ILE A 341 -5.16 -6.44 -26.64
N TRP A 342 -4.45 -6.76 -27.73
CA TRP A 342 -3.31 -7.69 -27.65
C TRP A 342 -2.15 -7.08 -26.87
N LEU A 343 -1.90 -5.79 -27.08
CA LEU A 343 -0.88 -5.05 -26.34
C LEU A 343 -1.29 -4.84 -24.88
N LEU A 344 -2.58 -4.74 -24.58
CA LEU A 344 -3.07 -4.67 -23.21
C LEU A 344 -2.90 -6.00 -22.47
N TRP A 345 -3.22 -7.12 -23.10
CA TRP A 345 -2.92 -8.45 -22.55
C TRP A 345 -1.42 -8.66 -22.35
N PHE A 346 -0.61 -8.26 -23.33
CA PHE A 346 0.84 -8.26 -23.18
C PHE A 346 1.27 -7.42 -21.97
N THR A 347 0.71 -6.21 -21.81
CA THR A 347 1.01 -5.32 -20.68
C THR A 347 0.68 -5.99 -19.35
N LEU A 348 -0.50 -6.61 -19.21
CA LEU A 348 -0.87 -7.35 -18.00
C LEU A 348 0.12 -8.49 -17.71
N ILE A 349 0.36 -9.36 -18.70
CA ILE A 349 1.21 -10.55 -18.53
C ILE A 349 2.64 -10.14 -18.18
N TRP A 350 3.19 -9.18 -18.91
CA TRP A 350 4.53 -8.66 -18.69
C TRP A 350 4.66 -8.00 -17.31
N ALA A 351 3.77 -7.07 -16.96
CA ALA A 351 3.79 -6.40 -15.66
C ALA A 351 3.68 -7.40 -14.49
N THR A 352 2.81 -8.41 -14.62
CA THR A 352 2.64 -9.46 -13.61
C THR A 352 3.93 -10.29 -13.46
N GLN A 353 4.49 -10.77 -14.57
CA GLN A 353 5.70 -11.59 -14.56
C GLN A 353 6.92 -10.82 -14.03
N ASP A 354 7.07 -9.57 -14.43
CA ASP A 354 8.15 -8.67 -14.02
C ASP A 354 8.04 -8.28 -12.54
N LEU A 355 6.83 -7.97 -12.05
CA LEU A 355 6.57 -7.74 -10.62
C LEU A 355 6.84 -8.99 -9.77
N MET A 356 6.32 -10.15 -10.17
CA MET A 356 6.56 -11.40 -9.43
C MET A 356 8.04 -11.75 -9.37
N ARG A 357 8.77 -11.60 -10.50
CA ARG A 357 10.22 -11.83 -10.55
C ARG A 357 10.95 -10.87 -9.63
N TYR A 358 10.63 -9.58 -9.70
CA TYR A 358 11.22 -8.54 -8.87
C TYR A 358 11.04 -8.83 -7.38
N CYS A 359 9.80 -9.07 -6.95
CA CYS A 359 9.47 -9.39 -5.56
C CYS A 359 10.17 -10.67 -5.09
N ALA A 360 10.13 -11.74 -5.88
CA ALA A 360 10.78 -13.01 -5.53
C ALA A 360 12.30 -12.84 -5.36
N GLN A 361 12.96 -12.19 -6.32
CA GLN A 361 14.40 -12.01 -6.29
C GLN A 361 14.84 -11.11 -5.14
N VAL A 362 14.17 -9.97 -4.92
CA VAL A 362 14.45 -9.08 -3.78
C VAL A 362 14.27 -9.81 -2.45
N CYS A 363 13.16 -10.55 -2.29
CA CYS A 363 12.92 -11.30 -1.05
C CYS A 363 14.00 -12.35 -0.80
N LEU A 364 14.41 -13.10 -1.83
CA LEU A 364 15.44 -14.13 -1.72
C LEU A 364 16.83 -13.53 -1.43
N GLU A 365 17.17 -12.39 -2.04
CA GLU A 365 18.43 -11.69 -1.76
C GLU A 365 18.48 -11.18 -0.31
N ILE A 366 17.38 -10.62 0.20
CA ILE A 366 17.28 -10.17 1.60
C ILE A 366 17.30 -11.37 2.56
N CYS A 367 16.58 -12.46 2.26
CA CYS A 367 16.61 -13.70 3.04
C CYS A 367 18.03 -14.24 3.17
N ALA A 368 18.76 -14.29 2.05
CA ALA A 368 20.15 -14.73 2.02
C ALA A 368 21.08 -13.82 2.83
N HIS A 369 20.84 -12.50 2.82
CA HIS A 369 21.63 -11.53 3.57
C HIS A 369 21.34 -11.56 5.08
N LEU A 370 20.08 -11.70 5.48
CA LEU A 370 19.65 -11.71 6.88
C LEU A 370 19.68 -13.11 7.53
N HIS A 371 19.91 -14.16 6.73
CA HIS A 371 19.88 -15.56 7.17
C HIS A 371 18.54 -15.95 7.81
N ILE A 372 17.45 -15.65 7.09
CA ILE A 372 16.07 -15.96 7.48
C ILE A 372 15.35 -16.64 6.30
N ASP A 373 14.31 -17.41 6.62
CA ASP A 373 13.42 -18.01 5.62
C ASP A 373 12.19 -17.11 5.39
N LEU A 374 11.70 -17.05 4.16
CA LEU A 374 10.62 -16.12 3.78
C LEU A 374 9.28 -16.49 4.43
N PHE A 375 8.91 -17.77 4.42
CA PHE A 375 7.59 -18.28 4.84
C PHE A 375 7.68 -19.29 5.98
N THR A 376 8.80 -19.33 6.70
CA THR A 376 9.01 -20.27 7.80
C THR A 376 9.76 -19.56 8.91
N ILE A 377 9.43 -19.90 10.16
CA ILE A 377 10.21 -19.44 11.31
C ILE A 377 11.05 -20.60 11.85
N PRO A 378 12.29 -20.36 12.30
CA PRO A 378 13.08 -21.39 12.97
C PRO A 378 12.43 -21.74 14.31
N TYR A 379 12.35 -23.05 14.61
CA TYR A 379 11.86 -23.55 15.90
C TYR A 379 13.00 -24.23 16.68
N PRO A 380 13.21 -23.89 17.97
CA PRO A 380 12.49 -22.90 18.79
C PRO A 380 12.78 -21.45 18.36
N PRO A 381 11.89 -20.48 18.64
CA PRO A 381 12.13 -19.06 18.34
C PRO A 381 13.48 -18.65 18.92
N ARG A 382 14.32 -17.93 18.15
CA ARG A 382 15.64 -17.47 18.61
C ARG A 382 15.46 -16.75 19.95
N THR A 383 15.91 -17.36 21.04
CA THR A 383 16.18 -16.66 22.30
C THR A 383 17.18 -15.57 21.96
N ALA A 384 16.83 -14.31 22.24
CA ALA A 384 17.73 -13.19 22.07
C ALA A 384 19.08 -13.54 22.70
N VAL A 385 20.14 -13.58 21.89
CA VAL A 385 21.50 -13.69 22.41
C VAL A 385 21.74 -12.39 23.15
N THR A 386 21.68 -12.44 24.47
CA THR A 386 22.19 -11.39 25.35
C THR A 386 23.67 -11.24 25.00
N GLN A 387 24.02 -10.21 24.23
CA GLN A 387 25.41 -9.81 24.13
C GLN A 387 25.89 -9.50 25.54
N GLY A 388 26.98 -10.16 25.93
CA GLY A 388 27.42 -10.29 27.30
C GLY A 388 27.52 -8.98 28.05
N THR A 389 27.03 -9.02 29.28
CA THR A 389 27.37 -8.13 30.39
C THR A 389 28.88 -7.94 30.47
N SER A 390 29.39 -6.80 29.99
CA SER A 390 30.52 -6.14 30.63
C SER A 390 29.95 -5.27 31.75
N THR A 391 30.19 -5.73 32.98
CA THR A 391 30.00 -4.95 34.20
C THR A 391 30.67 -3.59 34.07
N ASN A 392 29.88 -2.52 34.08
CA ASN A 392 30.31 -1.22 34.58
C ASN A 392 29.14 -0.58 35.33
N THR A 393 29.29 -0.57 36.65
CA THR A 393 28.54 0.24 37.59
C THR A 393 28.62 1.72 37.20
N ASN A 394 27.46 2.38 37.03
CA ASN A 394 27.12 3.61 37.75
C ASN A 394 25.73 4.13 37.35
N SER A 395 24.86 4.16 38.37
CA SER A 395 23.74 5.09 38.63
C SER A 395 23.29 6.07 37.54
N ALA A 396 21.99 6.06 37.20
CA ALA A 396 21.05 7.14 37.57
C ALA A 396 19.68 7.06 36.83
N SER A 397 18.64 7.11 37.67
CA SER A 397 17.34 7.80 37.51
C SER A 397 16.30 7.28 36.51
N ILE A 398 15.28 6.65 37.11
CA ILE A 398 13.94 6.36 36.61
C ILE A 398 13.11 7.66 36.65
N SER A 399 12.45 8.03 35.56
CA SER A 399 11.27 8.91 35.60
C SER A 399 10.19 8.41 34.63
N SER A 400 9.23 7.70 35.21
CA SER A 400 7.90 7.47 34.68
C SER A 400 7.05 8.71 34.91
N SER A 401 6.38 9.25 33.89
CA SER A 401 5.28 10.19 34.09
C SER A 401 4.08 9.80 33.24
N SER A 402 3.19 9.08 33.90
CA SER A 402 1.79 8.88 33.53
C SER A 402 0.95 10.13 33.86
N ASP A 403 -0.04 10.37 33.02
CA ASP A 403 -1.12 11.35 33.14
C ASP A 403 -1.79 11.43 34.52
N LYS A 404 -2.23 12.64 34.89
CA LYS A 404 -3.58 12.91 35.44
C LYS A 404 -3.88 14.40 35.61
N ASN A 405 -4.92 14.83 34.88
CA ASN A 405 -6.00 15.77 35.22
C ASN A 405 -5.79 16.87 36.28
N GLY A 406 -6.13 18.11 35.87
CA GLY A 406 -7.36 18.73 36.39
C GLY A 406 -7.24 19.95 37.30
N ALA A 407 -7.80 21.06 36.80
CA ALA A 407 -8.54 22.10 37.53
C ALA A 407 -7.80 23.11 38.43
N THR A 408 -7.69 24.34 37.90
CA THR A 408 -8.05 25.63 38.52
C THR A 408 -7.99 25.79 40.05
N HIS A 409 -7.17 26.74 40.52
CA HIS A 409 -7.65 27.80 41.43
C HIS A 409 -6.70 29.02 41.45
N HIS A 410 -7.32 30.19 41.36
CA HIS A 410 -6.74 31.51 41.61
C HIS A 410 -6.05 31.64 42.98
N ARG A 411 -4.88 32.30 43.01
CA ARG A 411 -4.57 33.25 44.09
C ARG A 411 -3.62 34.36 43.62
N ARG A 412 -3.95 35.57 44.05
CA ARG A 412 -3.45 36.89 43.66
C ARG A 412 -2.53 37.41 44.78
N ALA A 413 -1.66 38.36 44.41
CA ALA A 413 -0.82 39.24 45.25
C ALA A 413 0.47 38.58 45.80
N SER A 414 1.62 39.25 45.88
CA SER A 414 1.90 40.69 46.00
C SER A 414 3.31 41.05 45.51
N ARG A 415 3.44 42.29 45.04
CA ARG A 415 4.69 43.04 44.76
C ARG A 415 5.67 43.00 45.94
N GLN A 416 6.96 42.90 45.64
CA GLN A 416 7.97 43.69 46.34
C GLN A 416 9.11 44.08 45.39
N THR A 417 9.18 45.38 45.12
CA THR A 417 10.28 46.09 44.49
C THR A 417 11.46 46.19 45.45
N ASN A 418 12.69 45.97 45.00
CA ASN A 418 13.79 46.82 45.46
C ASN A 418 14.93 46.93 44.43
N ARG A 419 15.43 48.16 44.37
CA ARG A 419 16.40 48.77 43.44
C ARG A 419 17.86 48.39 43.73
N LYS A 420 18.70 48.81 42.77
CA LYS A 420 20.15 49.10 42.80
C LYS A 420 20.99 47.91 42.29
N HIS A 421 21.89 48.06 41.31
CA HIS A 421 22.60 49.22 40.77
C HIS A 421 22.68 49.15 39.24
#